data_AF-A0A7J8X434-F1
#
_entry.id   AF-A0A7J8X434-F1
#
_cell.length_a   1.000
_cell.length_b   1.000
_cell.length_c   1.000
_cell.angle_alpha   90.00
_cell.angle_beta   90.00
_cell.angle_gamma   90.00
#
_symmetry.space_group_name_H-M   'P 1'
#
loop_
_entity.id
_entity.type
_entity.pdbx_description
1 polymer ?
#
loop_
_entity_poly.entity_id
_entity_poly.type
_entity_poly.pdbx_seq_one_letter_code
_entity_poly.pdbx_strand_id
1 'polypeptide(L)'
;SVLVNCNNEYDKEVRTKTSSFGTCKRKRKNTQESFVDEQIQFVGEQLGEIAHALEQVTEDKTPHLYREVMSMEVEGFDDDFLCSMFDYLVGHESETKVFLAKSTKHRKT
;
A
#
# COMPACT_ATOMS: atom_id res chain seq x y z
N SER A 1 -52.66 11.57 -44.36
CA SER A 1 -51.74 11.66 -45.51
C SER A 1 -51.01 10.34 -45.66
N VAL A 2 -50.96 9.86 -46.90
CA VAL A 2 -50.67 8.47 -47.31
C VAL A 2 -49.17 8.18 -47.26
N LEU A 3 -48.80 6.99 -46.78
CA LEU A 3 -47.47 6.40 -46.87
C LEU A 3 -47.14 6.12 -48.35
N VAL A 4 -46.05 6.68 -48.86
CA VAL A 4 -45.54 6.34 -50.19
C VAL A 4 -44.25 5.54 -50.03
N ASN A 5 -44.41 4.22 -50.13
CA ASN A 5 -43.36 3.27 -50.44
C ASN A 5 -43.20 3.22 -51.96
N CYS A 6 -42.05 3.59 -52.50
CA CYS A 6 -41.72 3.39 -53.91
C CYS A 6 -40.38 2.65 -54.02
N ASN A 7 -40.46 1.32 -54.08
CA ASN A 7 -39.44 0.50 -54.73
C ASN A 7 -39.69 0.56 -56.24
N ASN A 8 -38.74 1.08 -57.02
CA ASN A 8 -38.57 0.88 -58.47
C ASN A 8 -37.22 1.52 -58.83
N GLU A 9 -36.36 1.10 -59.75
CA GLU A 9 -36.41 0.20 -60.89
C GLU A 9 -34.95 -0.13 -61.25
N TYR A 10 -34.71 -1.20 -62.00
CA TYR A 10 -33.40 -1.64 -62.43
C TYR A 10 -32.80 -0.73 -63.50
N ASP A 11 -31.79 0.08 -63.15
CA ASP A 11 -30.90 0.69 -64.14
C ASP A 11 -29.56 -0.05 -64.18
N LYS A 12 -29.32 -0.69 -65.33
CA LYS A 12 -28.02 -1.25 -65.69
C LYS A 12 -27.04 -0.12 -65.99
N GLU A 13 -25.78 -0.45 -65.73
CA GLU A 13 -24.56 0.12 -66.33
C GLU A 13 -23.96 1.34 -65.61
N VAL A 14 -22.81 1.12 -64.95
CA VAL A 14 -21.53 1.75 -65.31
C VAL A 14 -20.44 1.20 -64.38
N ARG A 15 -19.46 0.56 -65.00
CA ARG A 15 -18.27 -0.04 -64.40
C ARG A 15 -17.39 1.06 -63.79
N THR A 16 -17.59 1.39 -62.51
CA THR A 16 -16.62 2.20 -61.74
C THR A 16 -15.91 1.32 -60.73
N LYS A 17 -14.61 1.10 -60.94
CA LYS A 17 -13.72 0.55 -59.92
C LYS A 17 -13.58 1.60 -58.81
N THR A 18 -14.47 1.57 -57.83
CA THR A 18 -14.31 2.31 -56.59
C THR A 18 -13.67 1.38 -55.56
N SER A 19 -12.53 1.81 -55.04
CA SER A 19 -11.75 1.06 -54.07
C SER A 19 -12.61 0.76 -52.84
N SER A 20 -12.61 -0.51 -52.42
CA SER A 20 -13.06 -0.90 -51.10
C SER A 20 -12.21 -0.14 -50.07
N PHE A 21 -12.76 0.92 -49.47
CA PHE A 21 -12.25 1.46 -48.22
C PHE A 21 -12.56 0.40 -47.16
N GLY A 22 -11.66 -0.56 -47.02
CA GLY A 22 -11.72 -1.54 -45.95
C GLY A 22 -11.83 -0.75 -44.66
N THR A 23 -12.96 -0.87 -43.97
CA THR A 23 -13.16 -0.22 -42.69
C THR A 23 -12.02 -0.70 -41.81
N CYS A 24 -11.05 0.17 -41.57
CA CYS A 24 -9.97 -0.10 -40.66
C CYS A 24 -10.64 -0.37 -39.32
N LYS A 25 -10.73 -1.64 -38.94
CA LYS A 25 -11.03 -2.07 -37.58
C LYS A 25 -9.85 -1.58 -36.76
N ARG A 26 -9.85 -0.29 -36.41
CA ARG A 26 -8.97 0.27 -35.40
C ARG A 26 -9.32 -0.50 -34.14
N LYS A 27 -8.53 -1.53 -33.83
CA LYS A 27 -8.46 -2.09 -32.49
C LYS A 27 -8.11 -0.90 -31.60
N ARG A 28 -9.10 -0.35 -30.88
CA ARG A 28 -8.83 0.53 -29.76
C ARG A 28 -8.00 -0.32 -28.80
N LYS A 29 -6.72 0.02 -28.66
CA LYS A 29 -5.86 -0.52 -27.62
C LYS A 29 -6.55 -0.21 -26.29
N ASN A 30 -6.67 -1.21 -25.43
CA ASN A 30 -7.31 -1.10 -24.12
C ASN A 30 -6.48 -0.20 -23.21
N THR A 31 -6.64 1.11 -23.31
CA THR A 31 -5.98 2.13 -22.46
C THR A 31 -6.75 2.34 -21.15
N GLN A 32 -7.99 1.87 -21.08
CA GLN A 32 -8.86 2.07 -19.92
C GLN A 32 -8.58 1.04 -18.81
N GLU A 33 -8.22 -0.19 -19.18
CA GLU A 33 -7.80 -1.24 -18.24
C GLU A 33 -6.50 -0.88 -17.50
N SER A 34 -5.53 -0.27 -18.19
CA SER A 34 -4.26 0.16 -17.56
C SER A 34 -4.44 1.25 -16.51
N PHE A 35 -5.39 2.18 -16.70
CA PHE A 35 -5.66 3.23 -15.71
C PHE A 35 -6.33 2.69 -14.44
N VAL A 36 -7.14 1.64 -14.57
CA VAL A 36 -7.73 0.96 -13.41
C VAL A 36 -6.66 0.14 -12.68
N ASP A 37 -5.79 -0.56 -13.42
CA ASP A 37 -4.68 -1.33 -12.84
C ASP A 37 -3.70 -0.43 -12.08
N GLU A 38 -3.34 0.74 -12.61
CA GLU A 38 -2.48 1.71 -11.93
C GLU A 38 -3.10 2.23 -10.62
N GLN A 39 -4.42 2.50 -10.61
CA GLN A 39 -5.11 2.91 -9.38
C GLN A 39 -5.18 1.78 -8.35
N ILE A 40 -5.41 0.55 -8.79
CA ILE A 40 -5.40 -0.63 -7.90
C ILE A 40 -4.00 -0.82 -7.29
N GLN A 41 -2.95 -0.69 -8.10
CA GLN A 41 -1.58 -0.75 -7.61
C GLN A 41 -1.30 0.34 -6.57
N PHE A 42 -1.66 1.60 -6.89
CA PHE A 42 -1.45 2.72 -5.97
C PHE A 42 -2.17 2.54 -4.63
N VAL A 43 -3.44 2.12 -4.65
CA VAL A 43 -4.20 1.84 -3.41
C VAL A 43 -3.59 0.65 -2.67
N GLY A 44 -3.13 -0.38 -3.39
CA GLY A 44 -2.44 -1.52 -2.80
C GLY A 44 -1.15 -1.14 -2.06
N GLU A 45 -0.35 -0.25 -2.64
CA GLU A 45 0.86 0.30 -2.03
C GLU A 45 0.54 1.11 -0.76
N GLN A 46 -0.45 2.02 -0.82
CA GLN A 46 -0.92 2.80 0.33
C GLN A 46 -1.41 1.89 1.47
N LEU A 47 -2.17 0.83 1.16
CA LEU A 47 -2.61 -0.14 2.15
C LEU A 47 -1.44 -0.91 2.77
N GLY A 48 -0.41 -1.23 1.99
CA GLY A 48 0.84 -1.83 2.48
C GLY A 48 1.56 -0.93 3.49
N GLU A 49 1.68 0.37 3.19
CA GLU A 49 2.27 1.34 4.12
C GLU A 49 1.48 1.44 5.43
N ILE A 50 0.15 1.48 5.35
CA ILE A 50 -0.73 1.50 6.54
C ILE A 50 -0.58 0.23 7.35
N ALA A 51 -0.56 -0.95 6.72
CA ALA A 51 -0.40 -2.22 7.40
C ALA A 51 0.94 -2.29 8.15
N HIS A 52 2.03 -1.85 7.52
CA HIS A 52 3.36 -1.79 8.13
C HIS A 52 3.43 -0.77 9.29
N ALA A 53 2.75 0.37 9.16
CA ALA A 53 2.66 1.34 10.25
C ALA A 53 1.87 0.78 11.45
N LEU A 54 0.77 0.06 11.19
CA LEU A 54 -0.02 -0.60 12.23
C LEU A 54 0.77 -1.71 12.92
N GLU A 55 1.51 -2.52 12.16
CA GLU A 55 2.39 -3.57 12.72
C GLU A 55 3.36 -2.99 13.75
N GLN A 56 4.04 -1.88 13.42
CA GLN A 56 4.94 -1.18 14.34
C GLN A 56 4.26 -0.55 15.56
N VAL A 57 2.98 -0.15 15.42
CA VAL A 57 2.18 0.38 16.55
C VAL A 57 1.75 -0.73 17.48
N THR A 58 1.44 -1.92 16.94
CA THR A 58 1.04 -3.09 17.72
C THR A 58 2.22 -3.94 18.21
N GLU A 59 3.44 -3.59 17.80
CA GLU A 59 4.65 -4.29 18.20
C GLU A 59 4.81 -4.25 19.72
N ASP A 60 4.76 -5.42 20.35
CA ASP A 60 5.02 -5.55 21.76
C ASP A 60 6.53 -5.38 22.03
N LYS A 61 6.88 -4.24 22.59
CA LYS A 61 8.27 -3.89 22.95
C LYS A 61 8.67 -4.39 24.34
N THR A 62 7.76 -5.01 25.08
CA THR A 62 7.99 -5.52 26.44
C THR A 62 9.19 -6.49 26.50
N PRO A 63 9.37 -7.44 25.57
CA PRO A 63 10.54 -8.33 25.61
C PRO A 63 11.87 -7.59 25.38
N HIS A 64 11.87 -6.58 24.51
CA HIS A 64 13.05 -5.76 24.27
C HIS A 64 13.37 -4.89 25.48
N LEU A 65 12.34 -4.28 26.10
CA LEU A 65 12.49 -3.49 27.31
C LEU A 65 13.07 -4.30 28.46
N TYR A 66 12.58 -5.53 28.67
CA TYR A 66 13.07 -6.41 29.73
C TYR A 66 14.57 -6.67 29.58
N ARG A 67 15.00 -7.06 28.37
CA ARG A 67 16.41 -7.32 28.09
C ARG A 67 17.28 -6.10 28.38
N GLU A 68 16.81 -4.92 27.99
CA GLU A 68 17.58 -3.70 28.16
C GLU A 68 17.70 -3.31 29.63
N VAL A 69 16.60 -3.35 30.38
CA VAL A 69 16.61 -3.05 31.82
C VAL A 69 17.48 -4.04 32.58
N MET A 70 17.33 -5.35 32.31
CA MET A 70 18.13 -6.38 32.99
C MET A 70 19.61 -6.33 32.61
N SER A 71 19.97 -5.77 31.45
CA SER A 71 21.37 -5.60 31.09
C SER A 71 22.12 -4.65 32.04
N MET A 72 21.41 -3.79 32.78
CA MET A 72 22.00 -2.89 33.77
C MET A 72 22.46 -3.61 35.04
N GLU A 73 22.11 -4.89 35.25
CA GLU A 73 22.65 -5.71 36.34
C GLU A 73 24.18 -5.74 36.30
N VAL A 74 24.80 -5.70 35.11
CA VAL A 74 26.26 -5.66 34.95
C VAL A 74 26.89 -4.37 35.50
N GLU A 75 26.11 -3.30 35.66
CA GLU A 75 26.53 -2.03 36.25
C GLU A 75 26.39 -2.04 37.80
N GLY A 76 25.88 -3.15 38.36
CA GLY A 76 25.77 -3.35 39.82
C GLY A 76 24.45 -2.91 40.43
N PHE A 77 23.42 -2.66 39.62
CA PHE A 77 22.06 -2.44 40.11
C PHE A 77 21.46 -3.76 40.63
N ASP A 78 20.73 -3.70 41.74
CA ASP A 78 20.07 -4.88 42.31
C ASP A 78 18.80 -5.27 41.54
N ASP A 79 18.46 -6.56 41.59
CA ASP A 79 17.34 -7.15 40.85
C ASP A 79 15.97 -6.54 41.24
N ASP A 80 15.76 -6.25 42.52
CA ASP A 80 14.50 -5.67 43.02
C ASP A 80 14.27 -4.26 42.44
N PHE A 81 15.34 -3.45 42.36
CA PHE A 81 15.31 -2.15 41.71
C PHE A 81 15.04 -2.27 40.21
N LEU A 82 15.72 -3.19 39.52
CA LEU A 82 15.53 -3.40 38.08
C LEU A 82 14.11 -3.88 37.75
N CYS A 83 13.55 -4.78 38.57
CA CYS A 83 12.15 -5.20 38.47
C CYS A 83 11.19 -4.02 38.66
N SER A 84 11.42 -3.20 39.70
CA SER A 84 10.60 -2.00 39.97
C SER A 84 10.66 -0.98 38.83
N MET A 85 11.85 -0.79 38.24
CA MET A 85 12.05 0.08 37.09
C MET A 85 11.35 -0.47 35.84
N PHE A 86 11.42 -1.78 35.61
CA PHE A 86 10.72 -2.42 34.51
C PHE A 86 9.20 -2.25 34.64
N ASP A 87 8.63 -2.55 35.80
CA ASP A 87 7.19 -2.40 36.08
C ASP A 87 6.74 -0.94 35.88
N TYR A 88 7.55 0.01 36.34
CA TYR A 88 7.30 1.43 36.08
C TYR A 88 7.28 1.73 34.58
N LEU A 89 8.28 1.29 33.82
CA LEU A 89 8.39 1.57 32.39
C LEU A 89 7.26 0.91 31.58
N VAL A 90 6.88 -0.32 31.89
CA VAL A 90 5.73 -1.01 31.26
C VAL A 90 4.43 -0.21 31.45
N GLY A 91 4.24 0.39 32.62
CA GLY A 91 3.10 1.28 32.90
C GLY A 91 3.19 2.67 32.23
N HIS A 92 4.35 3.04 31.70
CA HIS A 92 4.65 4.39 31.21
C HIS A 92 5.26 4.35 29.80
N GLU A 93 4.39 4.27 28.80
CA GLU A 93 4.77 4.09 27.39
C GLU A 93 5.72 5.20 26.88
N SER A 94 5.48 6.46 27.25
CA SER A 94 6.35 7.59 26.85
C SER A 94 7.77 7.47 27.40
N GLU A 95 7.90 7.05 28.65
CA GLU A 95 9.15 6.88 29.37
C GLU A 95 9.91 5.68 28.80
N THR A 96 9.21 4.59 28.49
CA THR A 96 9.76 3.44 27.76
C THR A 96 10.34 3.84 26.42
N LYS A 97 9.60 4.64 25.63
CA LYS A 97 10.09 5.15 24.33
C LYS A 97 11.38 5.97 24.49
N VAL A 98 11.42 6.87 25.47
CA VAL A 98 12.61 7.70 25.74
C VAL A 98 13.78 6.85 26.26
N PHE A 99 13.50 5.88 27.12
CA PHE A 99 14.50 4.97 27.68
C PHE A 99 15.18 4.17 26.58
N LEU A 100 14.42 3.46 25.75
CA LEU A 100 14.94 2.66 24.62
C LEU A 100 15.71 3.52 23.61
N ALA A 101 15.25 4.75 23.35
CA ALA A 101 15.97 5.68 22.47
C ALA A 101 17.34 6.10 23.04
N LYS A 102 17.48 6.17 24.37
CA LYS A 102 18.75 6.52 25.03
C LYS A 102 19.68 5.32 25.16
N SER A 103 19.13 4.14 25.41
CA SER A 103 19.90 2.94 25.70
C SER A 103 20.74 2.47 24.50
N THR A 104 20.21 2.63 23.28
CA THR A 104 20.92 2.39 22.01
C THR A 104 22.16 3.30 21.79
N LYS A 105 22.26 4.42 22.51
CA LYS A 105 23.30 5.45 22.29
C LYS A 105 24.47 5.37 23.27
N HIS A 106 24.30 4.68 24.39
CA HIS A 106 25.21 4.82 25.54
C HIS A 106 25.89 3.54 26.01
N ARG A 107 25.81 2.43 25.27
CA ARG A 107 26.60 1.23 25.56
C ARG A 107 28.08 1.45 25.21
N LYS A 108 28.80 2.18 26.05
CA LYS A 108 30.26 2.20 26.06
C LYS A 108 30.74 1.06 26.95
N THR A 109 31.08 -0.08 26.35
CA THR A 109 32.22 -0.91 26.75
C THR A 109 32.59 -1.86 25.63
#